data_AF-A0A5R8KKB3-F1
#
_entry.id   AF-A0A5R8KKB3-F1
#
_cell.length_a   1.000
_cell.length_b   1.000
_cell.length_c   1.000
_cell.angle_alpha   90.00
_cell.angle_beta   90.00
_cell.angle_gamma   90.00
#
_symmetry.space_group_name_H-M   'P 1'
#
loop_
_entity.id
_entity.type
_entity.pdbx_description
1 polymer ?
#
loop_
_entity_poly.entity_id
_entity_poly.type
_entity_poly.pdbx_seq_one_letter_code
_entity_poly.pdbx_strand_id
1 'polypeptide(L)'
;MSMNSPTHLSGEITAMELHHWLDSGKPLMLINVMGEGCFAETHIPGSARACVYETAFLDQVDQLNPDTGASIVVYGNHSQSLASQVAAEKLLAAGHTHVYDFRGGVDDWIAAGYEIQGEGPKATPPDPLSGTFNLDTDRSVVRWTGRNLLNHHEGTAPLVAGEIEVKSGELVRCHFQVDLRLITCADLTDTSLRTMLIHHLMDADFFDVAKHPTAEFTSTSAKPLSEATPGMPNYELTGDFTLRGQTHSITFPAVIGSSDPNTIAGQAEIDLDRTRWGALYGSGKFFDRLGGHLVNDLIHLHLKIVANLKD
;
A
#
# COMPACT_ATOMS: atom_id res chain seq x y z
N MET A 1 10.30 33.19 -29.39
CA MET A 1 9.95 32.31 -28.25
C MET A 1 8.52 32.65 -27.88
N SER A 2 7.55 31.88 -28.38
CA SER A 2 6.13 32.10 -28.08
C SER A 2 5.87 31.67 -26.65
N MET A 3 5.23 32.53 -25.86
CA MET A 3 4.79 32.20 -24.51
C MET A 3 3.62 31.20 -24.64
N ASN A 4 3.77 30.01 -24.05
CA ASN A 4 2.63 29.11 -23.85
C ASN A 4 1.65 29.81 -22.89
N SER A 5 0.49 30.19 -23.41
CA SER A 5 -0.67 30.48 -22.58
C SER A 5 -1.03 29.20 -21.81
N PRO A 6 -1.36 29.27 -20.50
CA PRO A 6 -1.86 28.10 -19.78
C PRO A 6 -3.17 27.64 -20.46
N THR A 7 -3.17 26.41 -20.99
CA THR A 7 -4.38 25.77 -21.50
C THR A 7 -5.28 25.50 -20.29
N HIS A 8 -6.34 26.29 -20.16
CA HIS A 8 -7.35 26.11 -19.12
C HIS A 8 -8.40 25.09 -19.58
N LEU A 9 -9.00 24.40 -18.61
CA LEU A 9 -10.16 23.52 -18.80
C LEU A 9 -11.24 24.25 -19.60
N SER A 10 -11.85 23.57 -20.58
CA SER A 10 -12.94 24.16 -21.38
C SER A 10 -14.19 24.38 -20.53
N GLY A 11 -14.35 23.63 -19.44
CA GLY A 11 -15.33 23.85 -18.38
C GLY A 11 -15.64 22.59 -17.57
N GLU A 12 -16.19 22.76 -16.37
CA GLU A 12 -16.94 21.71 -15.69
C GLU A 12 -18.36 21.67 -16.23
N ILE A 13 -18.94 20.48 -16.35
CA ILE A 13 -20.33 20.29 -16.80
C ILE A 13 -21.13 19.45 -15.80
N THR A 14 -22.45 19.63 -15.80
CA THR A 14 -23.39 18.89 -14.97
C THR A 14 -23.93 17.64 -15.66
N ALA A 15 -24.55 16.73 -14.90
CA ALA A 15 -25.21 15.54 -15.45
C ALA A 15 -26.28 15.91 -16.48
N MET A 16 -27.06 16.97 -16.23
CA MET A 16 -28.11 17.45 -17.13
C MET A 16 -27.55 18.01 -18.44
N GLU A 17 -26.45 18.77 -18.39
CA GLU A 17 -25.79 19.28 -19.60
C GLU A 17 -25.19 18.15 -20.42
N LEU A 18 -24.51 17.19 -19.78
CA LEU A 18 -23.96 16.02 -20.45
C LEU A 18 -25.07 15.19 -21.11
N HIS A 19 -26.16 14.90 -20.40
CA HIS A 19 -27.31 14.18 -20.95
C HIS A 19 -27.89 14.91 -22.16
N HIS A 20 -28.08 16.22 -22.08
CA HIS A 20 -28.55 17.01 -23.21
C HIS A 20 -27.60 16.97 -24.41
N TRP A 21 -26.28 16.98 -24.19
CA TRP A 21 -25.29 16.86 -25.27
C TRP A 21 -25.34 15.49 -25.95
N LEU A 22 -25.51 14.42 -25.17
CA LEU A 22 -25.68 13.06 -25.69
C LEU A 22 -26.98 12.93 -26.50
N ASP A 23 -28.12 13.39 -25.96
CA ASP A 23 -29.43 13.34 -26.64
C ASP A 23 -29.48 14.15 -27.94
N SER A 24 -28.80 15.31 -27.94
CA SER A 24 -28.74 16.18 -29.12
C SER A 24 -27.79 15.68 -30.21
N GLY A 25 -27.04 14.60 -29.96
CA GLY A 25 -26.03 14.07 -30.88
C GLY A 25 -24.85 15.01 -31.09
N LYS A 26 -24.53 15.86 -30.08
CA LYS A 26 -23.36 16.73 -30.13
C LYS A 26 -22.11 15.86 -30.29
N PRO A 27 -21.20 16.14 -31.26
CA PRO A 27 -19.96 15.39 -31.40
C PRO A 27 -19.10 15.51 -30.14
N LEU A 28 -19.00 14.42 -29.40
CA LEU A 28 -18.16 14.31 -28.21
C LEU A 28 -17.66 12.89 -28.02
N MET A 29 -16.52 12.77 -27.34
CA MET A 29 -16.00 11.51 -26.82
C MET A 29 -16.15 11.52 -25.30
N LEU A 30 -16.92 10.58 -24.78
CA LEU A 30 -17.15 10.42 -23.35
C LEU A 30 -16.21 9.34 -22.80
N ILE A 31 -15.36 9.69 -21.84
CA ILE A 31 -14.36 8.78 -21.25
C ILE A 31 -14.60 8.61 -19.76
N ASN A 32 -14.82 7.38 -19.34
CA ASN A 32 -14.70 6.97 -17.95
C ASN A 32 -13.22 6.76 -17.61
N VAL A 33 -12.75 7.41 -16.55
CA VAL A 33 -11.33 7.43 -16.21
C VAL A 33 -10.92 6.41 -15.16
N MET A 34 -11.83 5.52 -14.77
CA MET A 34 -11.63 4.51 -13.74
C MET A 34 -11.03 3.20 -14.31
N GLY A 35 -10.56 2.32 -13.42
CA GLY A 35 -10.03 1.01 -13.78
C GLY A 35 -11.09 0.08 -14.39
N GLU A 36 -10.64 -0.99 -15.05
CA GLU A 36 -11.50 -1.96 -15.75
C GLU A 36 -12.62 -2.52 -14.89
N GLY A 37 -12.32 -2.93 -13.65
CA GLY A 37 -13.33 -3.47 -12.73
C GLY A 37 -14.45 -2.48 -12.41
N CYS A 38 -14.10 -1.21 -12.15
CA CYS A 38 -15.10 -0.17 -11.88
C CYS A 38 -15.96 0.13 -13.12
N PHE A 39 -15.34 0.18 -14.30
CA PHE A 39 -16.06 0.41 -15.56
C PHE A 39 -17.00 -0.75 -15.89
N ALA A 40 -16.54 -2.00 -15.74
CA ALA A 40 -17.35 -3.19 -15.97
C ALA A 40 -18.57 -3.26 -15.04
N GLU A 41 -18.42 -2.83 -13.79
CA GLU A 41 -19.50 -2.76 -12.81
C GLU A 41 -20.58 -1.75 -13.21
N THR A 42 -20.18 -0.50 -13.49
CA THR A 42 -21.10 0.57 -13.87
C THR A 42 -20.41 1.71 -14.63
N HIS A 43 -21.05 2.19 -15.69
CA HIS A 43 -20.60 3.33 -16.50
C HIS A 43 -21.77 4.00 -17.24
N ILE A 44 -21.55 5.22 -17.72
CA ILE A 44 -22.52 5.95 -18.56
C ILE A 44 -22.55 5.30 -19.95
N PRO A 45 -23.74 5.03 -20.54
CA PRO A 45 -23.87 4.38 -21.83
C PRO A 45 -23.08 5.08 -22.93
N GLY A 46 -22.40 4.29 -23.77
CA GLY A 46 -21.61 4.81 -24.89
C GLY A 46 -20.28 5.46 -24.51
N SER A 47 -19.90 5.44 -23.23
CA SER A 47 -18.57 5.89 -22.83
C SER A 47 -17.48 4.87 -23.17
N ALA A 48 -16.30 5.38 -23.52
CA ALA A 48 -15.07 4.59 -23.60
C ALA A 48 -14.36 4.58 -22.23
N ARG A 49 -13.37 3.69 -22.08
CA ARG A 49 -12.53 3.60 -20.87
C ARG A 49 -11.10 4.01 -21.18
N ALA A 50 -10.53 4.89 -20.37
CA ALA A 50 -9.09 5.13 -20.31
C ALA A 50 -8.67 5.45 -18.88
N CYS A 51 -7.94 4.54 -18.22
CA CYS A 51 -7.69 4.63 -16.78
C CYS A 51 -6.65 5.70 -16.47
N VAL A 52 -7.02 6.77 -15.75
CA VAL A 52 -6.12 7.89 -15.44
C VAL A 52 -4.94 7.49 -14.55
N TYR A 53 -5.05 6.38 -13.83
CA TYR A 53 -3.99 5.86 -12.96
C TYR A 53 -2.91 5.09 -13.72
N GLU A 54 -3.17 4.70 -14.97
CA GLU A 54 -2.23 3.96 -15.80
C GLU A 54 -1.28 4.94 -16.53
N THR A 55 -0.01 4.55 -16.66
CA THR A 55 0.98 5.35 -17.41
C THR A 55 0.61 5.48 -18.89
N ALA A 56 -0.13 4.50 -19.42
CA ALA A 56 -0.63 4.47 -20.80
C ALA A 56 -1.90 5.29 -21.02
N PHE A 57 -2.37 6.08 -20.03
CA PHE A 57 -3.63 6.84 -20.14
C PHE A 57 -3.72 7.67 -21.43
N LEU A 58 -2.70 8.46 -21.76
CA LEU A 58 -2.72 9.30 -22.97
C LEU A 58 -2.72 8.45 -24.25
N ASP A 59 -1.90 7.39 -24.29
CA ASP A 59 -1.88 6.46 -25.42
C ASP A 59 -3.23 5.76 -25.62
N GLN A 60 -3.93 5.43 -24.52
CA GLN A 60 -5.28 4.87 -24.57
C GLN A 60 -6.26 5.87 -25.18
N VAL A 61 -6.21 7.13 -24.77
CA VAL A 61 -7.07 8.18 -25.33
C VAL A 61 -6.79 8.42 -26.81
N ASP A 62 -5.51 8.43 -27.22
CA ASP A 62 -5.14 8.56 -28.63
C ASP A 62 -5.62 7.37 -29.47
N GLN A 63 -5.60 6.15 -28.91
CA GLN A 63 -6.10 4.94 -29.56
C GLN A 63 -7.63 4.93 -29.75
N LEU A 64 -8.37 5.65 -28.90
CA LEU A 64 -9.81 5.88 -29.12
C LEU A 64 -10.06 6.78 -30.34
N ASN A 65 -9.01 7.41 -30.89
CA ASN A 65 -9.02 8.23 -32.08
C ASN A 65 -10.09 9.34 -32.03
N PRO A 66 -9.98 10.29 -31.09
CA PRO A 66 -10.93 11.39 -31.00
C PRO A 66 -11.02 12.16 -32.32
N ASP A 67 -12.25 12.34 -32.80
CA ASP A 67 -12.51 13.19 -33.96
C ASP A 67 -11.91 14.58 -33.74
N THR A 68 -11.19 15.07 -34.76
CA THR A 68 -10.56 16.39 -34.71
C THR A 68 -11.63 17.47 -34.55
N GLY A 69 -11.75 18.06 -33.36
CA GLY A 69 -12.73 19.09 -33.03
C GLY A 69 -13.93 18.59 -32.20
N ALA A 70 -14.05 17.29 -31.92
CA ALA A 70 -15.00 16.78 -30.94
C ALA A 70 -14.57 17.19 -29.52
N SER A 71 -15.57 17.44 -28.66
CA SER A 71 -15.31 17.69 -27.24
C SER A 71 -14.94 16.39 -26.55
N ILE A 72 -13.93 16.39 -25.69
CA ILE A 72 -13.61 15.28 -24.80
C ILE A 72 -14.25 15.56 -23.45
N VAL A 73 -15.12 14.66 -23.00
CA VAL A 73 -15.70 14.72 -21.65
C VAL A 73 -15.11 13.58 -20.84
N VAL A 74 -14.44 13.92 -19.73
CA VAL A 74 -13.93 12.93 -18.78
C VAL A 74 -14.79 12.88 -17.53
N TYR A 75 -14.99 11.70 -16.97
CA TYR A 75 -15.74 11.54 -15.72
C TYR A 75 -15.21 10.35 -14.91
N GLY A 76 -15.36 10.45 -13.59
CA GLY A 76 -15.03 9.39 -12.64
C GLY A 76 -16.27 8.88 -11.90
N ASN A 77 -16.11 8.43 -10.65
CA ASN A 77 -17.23 7.89 -9.90
C ASN A 77 -18.08 8.97 -9.19
N HIS A 78 -17.45 9.94 -8.52
CA HIS A 78 -18.14 10.94 -7.70
C HIS A 78 -17.33 12.21 -7.52
N SER A 79 -17.99 13.29 -7.09
CA SER A 79 -17.46 14.66 -6.96
C SER A 79 -16.39 14.89 -5.88
N GLN A 80 -16.09 13.91 -5.04
CA GLN A 80 -14.95 13.98 -4.09
C GLN A 80 -13.65 13.34 -4.62
N SER A 81 -13.70 12.43 -5.60
CA SER A 81 -12.51 11.80 -6.20
C SER A 81 -11.82 12.63 -7.31
N LEU A 82 -10.57 13.05 -7.15
CA LEU A 82 -9.85 13.89 -8.13
C LEU A 82 -9.60 13.23 -9.53
N ALA A 83 -10.09 12.02 -9.79
CA ALA A 83 -9.79 11.26 -10.99
C ALA A 83 -10.10 12.01 -12.30
N SER A 84 -11.31 12.56 -12.45
CA SER A 84 -11.71 13.24 -13.69
C SER A 84 -10.98 14.58 -13.90
N GLN A 85 -10.74 15.31 -12.81
CA GLN A 85 -9.94 16.53 -12.84
C GLN A 85 -8.51 16.25 -13.31
N VAL A 86 -7.84 15.25 -12.74
CA VAL A 86 -6.48 14.85 -13.13
C VAL A 86 -6.44 14.39 -14.59
N ALA A 87 -7.47 13.68 -15.05
CA ALA A 87 -7.57 13.28 -16.45
C ALA A 87 -7.69 14.49 -17.39
N ALA A 88 -8.53 15.45 -17.04
CA ALA A 88 -8.70 16.68 -17.81
C ALA A 88 -7.38 17.46 -17.90
N GLU A 89 -6.68 17.63 -16.78
CA GLU A 89 -5.37 18.29 -16.73
C GLU A 89 -4.32 17.59 -17.59
N LYS A 90 -4.25 16.25 -17.55
CA LYS A 90 -3.35 15.46 -18.41
C LYS A 90 -3.63 15.67 -19.89
N LEU A 91 -4.91 15.69 -20.29
CA LEU A 91 -5.31 15.90 -21.68
C LEU A 91 -4.98 17.33 -22.16
N LEU A 92 -5.23 18.34 -21.33
CA LEU A 92 -4.84 19.73 -21.63
C LEU A 92 -3.33 19.88 -21.79
N ALA A 93 -2.55 19.23 -20.91
CA ALA A 93 -1.09 19.22 -20.99
C ALA A 93 -0.57 18.49 -22.23
N ALA A 94 -1.31 17.49 -22.72
CA ALA A 94 -1.03 16.80 -23.99
C ALA A 94 -1.45 17.60 -25.23
N GLY A 95 -2.12 18.74 -25.07
CA GLY A 95 -2.49 19.65 -26.15
C GLY A 95 -3.93 19.53 -26.64
N HIS A 96 -4.77 18.71 -26.01
CA HIS A 96 -6.20 18.75 -26.26
C HIS A 96 -6.79 20.07 -25.75
N THR A 97 -7.67 20.69 -26.54
CA THR A 97 -8.17 22.06 -26.27
C THR A 97 -9.65 22.14 -25.94
N HIS A 98 -10.41 21.07 -26.17
CA HIS A 98 -11.85 20.97 -25.92
C HIS A 98 -12.13 19.88 -24.88
N VAL A 99 -11.65 20.08 -23.64
CA VAL A 99 -11.71 19.10 -22.56
C VAL A 99 -12.65 19.61 -21.46
N TYR A 100 -13.65 18.80 -21.14
CA TYR A 100 -14.66 19.08 -20.12
C TYR A 100 -14.60 18.02 -19.01
N ASP A 101 -14.72 18.47 -17.75
CA ASP A 101 -14.80 17.60 -16.59
C ASP A 101 -16.26 17.46 -16.15
N PHE A 102 -16.83 16.25 -16.28
CA PHE A 102 -18.07 15.91 -15.60
C PHE A 102 -17.75 15.42 -14.19
N ARG A 103 -17.62 16.40 -13.29
CA ARG A 103 -17.12 16.19 -11.93
C ARG A 103 -18.02 15.34 -11.05
N GLY A 104 -19.34 15.40 -11.30
CA GLY A 104 -20.35 14.61 -10.59
C GLY A 104 -20.22 13.10 -10.78
N GLY A 105 -19.65 12.66 -11.90
CA GLY A 105 -19.40 11.25 -12.17
C GLY A 105 -20.66 10.39 -12.25
N VAL A 106 -20.47 9.08 -12.07
CA VAL A 106 -21.54 8.08 -12.07
C VAL A 106 -22.59 8.36 -10.99
N ASP A 107 -22.19 8.82 -9.80
CA ASP A 107 -23.12 9.08 -8.69
C ASP A 107 -24.16 10.15 -9.05
N ASP A 108 -23.72 11.32 -9.57
CA ASP A 108 -24.64 12.39 -9.98
C ASP A 108 -25.48 11.98 -11.19
N TRP A 109 -24.93 11.15 -12.10
CA TRP A 109 -25.66 10.60 -13.25
C TRP A 109 -26.83 9.71 -12.80
N ILE A 110 -26.58 8.80 -11.86
CA ILE A 110 -27.60 7.94 -11.25
C ILE A 110 -28.60 8.78 -10.45
N ALA A 111 -28.15 9.76 -9.67
CA ALA A 111 -29.02 10.63 -8.89
C ALA A 111 -29.97 11.46 -9.77
N ALA A 112 -29.56 11.79 -10.99
CA ALA A 112 -30.40 12.44 -11.99
C ALA A 112 -31.40 11.49 -12.69
N GLY A 113 -31.33 10.17 -12.42
CA GLY A 113 -32.26 9.17 -12.94
C GLY A 113 -31.93 8.68 -14.35
N TYR A 114 -30.71 8.89 -14.82
CA TYR A 114 -30.29 8.48 -16.17
C TYR A 114 -29.81 7.02 -16.22
N GLU A 115 -29.93 6.39 -17.38
CA GLU A 115 -29.57 4.99 -17.58
C GLU A 115 -28.06 4.76 -17.43
N ILE A 116 -27.69 3.60 -16.90
CA ILE A 116 -26.30 3.12 -16.79
C ILE A 116 -26.11 1.82 -17.59
N GLN A 117 -24.88 1.53 -17.95
CA GLN A 117 -24.43 0.24 -18.49
C GLN A 117 -23.45 -0.42 -17.52
N GLY A 118 -23.39 -1.75 -17.52
CA GLY A 118 -22.50 -2.52 -16.67
C GLY A 118 -23.10 -3.84 -16.21
N GLU A 119 -22.30 -4.65 -15.54
CA GLU A 119 -22.72 -5.92 -14.94
C GLU A 119 -23.58 -5.71 -13.68
N GLY A 120 -23.61 -4.48 -13.16
CA GLY A 120 -24.21 -4.13 -11.87
C GLY A 120 -23.24 -4.42 -10.72
N PRO A 121 -23.53 -3.88 -9.52
CA PRO A 121 -22.71 -4.13 -8.34
C PRO A 121 -22.56 -5.62 -8.11
N LYS A 122 -21.33 -6.08 -7.83
CA LYS A 122 -21.11 -7.47 -7.41
C LYS A 122 -22.07 -7.77 -6.24
N ALA A 123 -22.89 -8.80 -6.41
CA ALA A 123 -23.99 -9.10 -5.49
C ALA A 123 -23.46 -9.31 -4.06
N THR A 124 -23.98 -8.50 -3.14
CA THR A 124 -23.71 -8.49 -1.69
C THR A 124 -22.24 -8.17 -1.33
N PRO A 125 -21.95 -7.26 -0.38
CA PRO A 125 -20.62 -7.15 0.20
C PRO A 125 -20.17 -8.55 0.65
N PRO A 126 -18.91 -8.96 0.38
CA PRO A 126 -18.43 -10.24 0.87
C PRO A 126 -18.66 -10.32 2.38
N ASP A 127 -19.09 -11.49 2.86
CA ASP A 127 -19.23 -11.73 4.29
C ASP A 127 -17.94 -11.30 5.01
N PRO A 128 -18.04 -10.68 6.21
CA PRO A 128 -16.86 -10.26 6.93
C PRO A 128 -15.87 -11.41 7.10
N LEU A 129 -14.63 -11.17 6.64
CA LEU A 129 -13.58 -12.17 6.56
C LEU A 129 -13.46 -12.94 7.88
N SER A 130 -13.46 -14.27 7.82
CA SER A 130 -13.35 -15.11 9.00
C SER A 130 -12.54 -16.35 8.67
N GLY A 131 -11.68 -16.78 9.59
CA GLY A 131 -10.87 -17.99 9.42
C GLY A 131 -9.47 -17.84 10.00
N THR A 132 -8.71 -18.91 9.82
CA THR A 132 -7.30 -18.99 10.19
C THR A 132 -6.47 -18.96 8.91
N PHE A 133 -5.46 -18.11 8.85
CA PHE A 133 -4.62 -17.88 7.69
C PHE A 133 -3.19 -18.25 8.03
N ASN A 134 -2.59 -19.14 7.23
CA ASN A 134 -1.20 -19.52 7.37
C ASN A 134 -0.29 -18.53 6.64
N LEU A 135 0.83 -18.17 7.26
CA LEU A 135 1.83 -17.32 6.65
C LEU A 135 2.34 -17.91 5.32
N ASP A 136 2.39 -17.08 4.30
CA ASP A 136 3.09 -17.34 3.04
C ASP A 136 4.53 -16.82 3.19
N THR A 137 5.48 -17.71 3.45
CA THR A 137 6.88 -17.34 3.71
C THR A 137 7.59 -16.76 2.48
N ASP A 138 7.14 -17.13 1.27
CA ASP A 138 7.75 -16.66 0.01
C ASP A 138 7.31 -15.23 -0.32
N ARG A 139 6.10 -14.84 0.10
CA ARG A 139 5.54 -13.49 -0.12
C ARG A 139 5.69 -12.56 1.08
N SER A 140 6.17 -13.08 2.21
CA SER A 140 6.39 -12.34 3.46
C SER A 140 7.86 -12.06 3.73
N VAL A 141 8.15 -10.96 4.41
CA VAL A 141 9.53 -10.54 4.72
C VAL A 141 9.57 -9.61 5.93
N VAL A 142 10.60 -9.80 6.77
CA VAL A 142 11.05 -8.81 7.75
C VAL A 142 12.36 -8.22 7.25
N ARG A 143 12.36 -6.92 6.96
CA ARG A 143 13.58 -6.16 6.68
C ARG A 143 14.05 -5.48 7.95
N TRP A 144 15.36 -5.43 8.15
CA TRP A 144 15.98 -4.73 9.27
C TRP A 144 16.96 -3.68 8.75
N THR A 145 17.10 -2.57 9.49
CA THR A 145 18.14 -1.57 9.28
C THR A 145 18.79 -1.20 10.61
N GLY A 146 20.09 -1.43 10.72
CA GLY A 146 20.94 -0.96 11.80
C GLY A 146 21.75 0.28 11.37
N ARG A 147 21.99 1.23 12.27
CA ARG A 147 22.61 2.52 11.94
C ARG A 147 23.70 2.90 12.94
N ASN A 148 24.65 3.71 12.49
CA ASN A 148 25.50 4.53 13.34
C ASN A 148 25.48 5.99 12.84
N LEU A 149 26.44 6.81 13.28
CA LEU A 149 26.47 8.24 12.93
C LEU A 149 26.64 8.50 11.43
N LEU A 150 27.38 7.64 10.72
CA LEU A 150 27.82 7.90 9.33
C LEU A 150 27.32 6.84 8.34
N ASN A 151 26.93 5.66 8.83
CA ASN A 151 26.63 4.49 8.01
C ASN A 151 25.37 3.79 8.51
N HIS A 152 24.84 2.92 7.66
CA HIS A 152 23.81 1.96 7.98
C HIS A 152 24.12 0.64 7.28
N HIS A 153 23.52 -0.43 7.80
CA HIS A 153 23.43 -1.72 7.13
C HIS A 153 21.99 -2.19 7.15
N GLU A 154 21.61 -2.93 6.13
CA GLU A 154 20.27 -3.47 5.99
C GLU A 154 20.28 -4.90 5.50
N GLY A 155 19.18 -5.60 5.74
CA GLY A 155 19.04 -6.98 5.34
C GLY A 155 17.68 -7.56 5.69
N THR A 156 17.59 -8.88 5.69
CA THR A 156 16.35 -9.60 6.01
C THR A 156 16.56 -10.61 7.13
N ALA A 157 15.50 -10.83 7.90
CA ALA A 157 15.40 -11.90 8.89
C ALA A 157 14.20 -12.79 8.49
N PRO A 158 14.42 -14.02 8.01
CA PRO A 158 13.35 -14.83 7.44
C PRO A 158 12.28 -15.24 8.45
N LEU A 159 11.01 -15.06 8.07
CA LEU A 159 9.89 -15.67 8.75
C LEU A 159 9.80 -17.15 8.35
N VAL A 160 9.63 -18.03 9.32
CA VAL A 160 9.57 -19.48 9.11
C VAL A 160 8.22 -20.09 9.46
N ALA A 161 7.44 -19.38 10.29
CA ALA A 161 6.08 -19.76 10.62
C ALA A 161 5.26 -18.53 10.99
N GLY A 162 3.95 -18.63 10.80
CA GLY A 162 3.02 -17.64 11.32
C GLY A 162 1.57 -18.03 11.03
N GLU A 163 0.67 -17.48 11.84
CA GLU A 163 -0.76 -17.71 11.76
C GLU A 163 -1.50 -16.42 12.12
N ILE A 164 -2.57 -16.12 11.38
CA ILE A 164 -3.46 -14.99 11.61
C ILE A 164 -4.88 -15.53 11.77
N GLU A 165 -5.55 -15.18 12.86
CA GLU A 165 -6.95 -15.50 13.10
C GLU A 165 -7.79 -14.25 12.95
N VAL A 166 -8.80 -14.32 12.07
CA VAL A 166 -9.79 -13.25 11.87
C VAL A 166 -11.17 -13.81 12.15
N LYS A 167 -12.01 -13.00 12.80
CA LYS A 167 -13.41 -13.34 13.06
C LYS A 167 -14.28 -12.14 12.75
N SER A 168 -15.25 -12.35 11.86
CA SER A 168 -16.22 -11.33 11.47
C SER A 168 -15.56 -10.01 11.03
N GLY A 169 -14.45 -10.10 10.29
CA GLY A 169 -13.68 -8.96 9.79
C GLY A 169 -12.67 -8.37 10.78
N GLU A 170 -12.66 -8.82 12.03
CA GLU A 170 -11.76 -8.33 13.06
C GLU A 170 -10.56 -9.27 13.27
N LEU A 171 -9.36 -8.70 13.35
CA LEU A 171 -8.16 -9.44 13.72
C LEU A 171 -8.23 -9.87 15.19
N VAL A 172 -8.30 -11.18 15.43
CA VAL A 172 -8.37 -11.76 16.78
C VAL A 172 -6.98 -12.01 17.33
N ARG A 173 -6.10 -12.60 16.52
CA ARG A 173 -4.73 -12.96 16.91
C ARG A 173 -3.83 -13.02 15.69
N CYS A 174 -2.56 -12.66 15.86
CA CYS A 174 -1.49 -13.10 14.98
C CYS A 174 -0.30 -13.61 15.79
N HIS A 175 0.40 -14.57 15.22
CA HIS A 175 1.66 -15.10 15.74
C HIS A 175 2.65 -15.24 14.58
N PHE A 176 3.89 -14.86 14.80
CA PHE A 176 4.97 -14.97 13.82
C PHE A 176 6.26 -15.44 14.48
N GLN A 177 7.00 -16.28 13.77
CA GLN A 177 8.32 -16.76 14.17
C GLN A 177 9.36 -16.45 13.09
N VAL A 178 10.45 -15.83 13.51
CA VAL A 178 11.62 -15.49 12.69
C VAL A 178 12.77 -16.41 13.07
N ASP A 179 13.51 -16.91 12.08
CA ASP A 179 14.73 -17.68 12.29
C ASP A 179 15.96 -16.80 12.09
N LEU A 180 16.60 -16.42 13.20
CA LEU A 180 17.76 -15.53 13.21
C LEU A 180 19.03 -16.20 12.66
N ARG A 181 19.05 -17.54 12.55
CA ARG A 181 20.16 -18.26 11.90
C ARG A 181 20.25 -17.96 10.41
N LEU A 182 19.16 -17.48 9.83
CA LEU A 182 19.04 -17.17 8.40
C LEU A 182 19.09 -15.66 8.12
N ILE A 183 19.49 -14.84 9.10
CA ILE A 183 19.64 -13.40 8.90
C ILE A 183 20.66 -13.10 7.79
N THR A 184 20.36 -12.11 6.96
CA THR A 184 21.18 -11.70 5.82
C THR A 184 21.46 -10.20 5.86
N CYS A 185 22.47 -9.75 5.13
CA CYS A 185 22.77 -8.33 4.87
C CYS A 185 22.82 -8.13 3.35
N ALA A 186 22.13 -7.09 2.87
CA ALA A 186 21.84 -6.86 1.46
C ALA A 186 22.71 -5.75 0.85
N ASP A 187 23.16 -4.77 1.64
CA ASP A 187 23.88 -3.59 1.15
C ASP A 187 25.39 -3.79 1.01
N LEU A 188 25.98 -4.69 1.80
CA LEU A 188 27.41 -4.99 1.71
C LEU A 188 27.74 -5.89 0.53
N THR A 189 28.39 -5.31 -0.49
CA THR A 189 28.88 -6.03 -1.68
C THR A 189 30.15 -6.85 -1.38
N ASP A 190 31.02 -6.36 -0.49
CA ASP A 190 32.20 -7.11 -0.05
C ASP A 190 31.76 -8.32 0.80
N THR A 191 32.08 -9.52 0.30
CA THR A 191 31.64 -10.77 0.91
C THR A 191 32.30 -11.04 2.26
N SER A 192 33.54 -10.57 2.47
CA SER A 192 34.25 -10.73 3.73
C SER A 192 33.66 -9.84 4.83
N LEU A 193 33.37 -8.58 4.51
CA LEU A 193 32.72 -7.65 5.43
C LEU A 193 31.29 -8.07 5.76
N ARG A 194 30.54 -8.53 4.74
CA ARG A 194 29.19 -9.08 4.95
C ARG A 194 29.20 -10.29 5.87
N THR A 195 30.15 -11.21 5.68
CA THR A 195 30.29 -12.41 6.53
C THR A 195 30.67 -12.03 7.96
N MET A 196 31.60 -11.10 8.14
CA MET A 196 32.00 -10.59 9.45
C MET A 196 30.81 -9.96 10.18
N LEU A 197 30.06 -9.09 9.51
CA LEU A 197 28.88 -8.45 10.09
C LEU A 197 27.86 -9.49 10.54
N ILE A 198 27.50 -10.45 9.67
CA ILE A 198 26.49 -11.46 9.98
C ILE A 198 26.93 -12.34 11.15
N HIS A 199 28.20 -12.76 11.20
CA HIS A 199 28.73 -13.49 12.34
C HIS A 199 28.57 -12.67 13.64
N HIS A 200 28.93 -11.40 13.60
CA HIS A 200 28.84 -10.53 14.78
C HIS A 200 27.40 -10.30 15.24
N LEU A 201 26.44 -10.13 14.31
CA LEU A 201 25.03 -10.03 14.68
C LEU A 201 24.53 -11.32 15.37
N MET A 202 25.09 -12.48 15.04
CA MET A 202 24.71 -13.76 15.65
C MET A 202 25.34 -13.99 17.03
N ASP A 203 26.41 -13.28 17.37
CA ASP A 203 27.19 -13.48 18.61
C ASP A 203 26.46 -13.01 19.88
N ALA A 204 27.00 -13.38 21.04
CA ALA A 204 26.37 -13.24 22.35
C ALA A 204 26.15 -11.80 22.83
N ASP A 205 26.91 -10.84 22.29
CA ASP A 205 26.81 -9.41 22.57
C ASP A 205 25.75 -8.69 21.70
N PHE A 206 25.22 -9.40 20.69
CA PHE A 206 24.09 -8.99 19.88
C PHE A 206 22.90 -9.94 20.05
N PHE A 207 22.56 -10.81 19.09
CA PHE A 207 21.35 -11.64 19.18
C PHE A 207 21.52 -12.96 19.96
N ASP A 208 22.75 -13.40 20.26
CA ASP A 208 23.05 -14.66 20.95
C ASP A 208 22.33 -15.87 20.31
N VAL A 209 22.41 -15.96 18.98
CA VAL A 209 21.63 -16.90 18.15
C VAL A 209 21.91 -18.36 18.52
N ALA A 210 23.11 -18.66 19.02
CA ALA A 210 23.46 -19.99 19.52
C ALA A 210 22.54 -20.47 20.66
N LYS A 211 22.04 -19.56 21.51
CA LYS A 211 21.09 -19.87 22.61
C LYS A 211 19.66 -19.50 22.28
N HIS A 212 19.47 -18.48 21.43
CA HIS A 212 18.18 -17.90 21.10
C HIS A 212 18.03 -17.82 19.57
N PRO A 213 17.84 -18.97 18.89
CA PRO A 213 17.84 -19.00 17.43
C PRO A 213 16.63 -18.33 16.80
N THR A 214 15.57 -18.08 17.57
CA THR A 214 14.31 -17.53 17.09
C THR A 214 13.95 -16.21 17.77
N ALA A 215 13.23 -15.37 17.03
CA ALA A 215 12.46 -14.26 17.57
C ALA A 215 10.97 -14.50 17.28
N GLU A 216 10.10 -14.14 18.21
CA GLU A 216 8.67 -14.44 18.14
C GLU A 216 7.83 -13.22 18.49
N PHE A 217 6.74 -13.01 17.77
CA PHE A 217 5.73 -12.01 18.09
C PHE A 217 4.37 -12.68 18.22
N THR A 218 3.63 -12.33 19.27
CA THR A 218 2.22 -12.71 19.41
C THR A 218 1.39 -11.49 19.76
N SER A 219 0.38 -11.16 18.96
CA SER A 219 -0.52 -10.06 19.28
C SER A 219 -1.35 -10.36 20.52
N THR A 220 -1.55 -9.34 21.34
CA THR A 220 -2.46 -9.35 22.48
C THR A 220 -3.65 -8.41 22.27
N SER A 221 -3.55 -7.47 21.34
CA SER A 221 -4.63 -6.56 20.96
C SER A 221 -4.46 -6.06 19.51
N ALA A 222 -5.58 -5.91 18.81
CA ALA A 222 -5.67 -5.22 17.53
C ALA A 222 -6.83 -4.23 17.57
N LYS A 223 -6.55 -2.93 17.45
CA LYS A 223 -7.58 -1.88 17.54
C LYS A 223 -7.69 -1.16 16.20
N PRO A 224 -8.87 -1.12 15.57
CA PRO A 224 -9.09 -0.31 14.38
C PRO A 224 -8.81 1.18 14.68
N LEU A 225 -8.22 1.88 13.71
CA LEU A 225 -7.98 3.32 13.74
C LEU A 225 -9.09 4.04 12.96
N SER A 226 -9.77 4.99 13.60
CA SER A 226 -11.02 5.59 13.10
C SER A 226 -10.86 6.57 11.93
N GLU A 227 -9.65 7.04 11.63
CA GLU A 227 -9.37 8.05 10.60
C GLU A 227 -8.47 7.52 9.47
N ALA A 228 -8.41 6.20 9.29
CA ALA A 228 -7.58 5.60 8.26
C ALA A 228 -8.19 5.75 6.86
N THR A 229 -7.41 6.26 5.92
CA THR A 229 -7.70 6.15 4.47
C THR A 229 -7.01 4.91 3.90
N PRO A 230 -7.46 4.36 2.75
CA PRO A 230 -6.72 3.31 2.06
C PRO A 230 -5.25 3.74 1.82
N GLY A 231 -4.31 2.96 2.33
CA GLY A 231 -2.87 3.27 2.28
C GLY A 231 -2.30 3.90 3.56
N MET A 232 -3.13 4.27 4.53
CA MET A 232 -2.69 4.63 5.89
C MET A 232 -2.82 3.44 6.85
N PRO A 233 -2.06 3.41 7.95
CA PRO A 233 -2.29 2.43 9.00
C PRO A 233 -3.74 2.49 9.49
N ASN A 234 -4.38 1.33 9.54
CA ASN A 234 -5.79 1.17 9.91
C ASN A 234 -5.97 0.33 11.18
N TYR A 235 -4.89 -0.20 11.74
CA TYR A 235 -4.86 -0.88 13.03
C TYR A 235 -3.70 -0.39 13.89
N GLU A 236 -3.93 -0.29 15.19
CA GLU A 236 -2.88 -0.30 16.22
C GLU A 236 -2.77 -1.73 16.79
N LEU A 237 -1.62 -2.36 16.57
CA LEU A 237 -1.31 -3.68 17.09
C LEU A 237 -0.48 -3.56 18.36
N THR A 238 -0.88 -4.29 19.39
CA THR A 238 -0.06 -4.54 20.58
C THR A 238 0.21 -6.02 20.67
N GLY A 239 1.44 -6.39 21.03
CA GLY A 239 1.80 -7.79 21.23
C GLY A 239 3.07 -7.96 22.04
N ASP A 240 3.30 -9.20 22.43
CA ASP A 240 4.50 -9.63 23.12
C ASP A 240 5.55 -10.02 22.08
N PHE A 241 6.70 -9.34 22.14
CA PHE A 241 7.85 -9.62 21.28
C PHE A 241 8.97 -10.25 22.10
N THR A 242 9.31 -11.48 21.74
CA THR A 242 10.40 -12.26 22.31
C THR A 242 11.61 -12.21 21.39
N LEU A 243 12.73 -11.71 21.91
CA LEU A 243 14.02 -11.66 21.22
C LEU A 243 15.13 -11.92 22.25
N ARG A 244 16.15 -12.70 21.89
CA ARG A 244 17.26 -13.04 22.81
C ARG A 244 16.76 -13.58 24.17
N GLY A 245 15.69 -14.40 24.13
CA GLY A 245 15.07 -15.01 25.31
C GLY A 245 14.32 -14.06 26.25
N GLN A 246 14.23 -12.77 25.93
CA GLN A 246 13.48 -11.78 26.72
C GLN A 246 12.19 -11.40 26.01
N THR A 247 11.10 -11.24 26.76
CA THR A 247 9.80 -10.86 26.20
C THR A 247 9.42 -9.47 26.70
N HIS A 248 9.12 -8.56 25.78
CA HIS A 248 8.56 -7.26 26.11
C HIS A 248 7.42 -6.91 25.17
N SER A 249 6.43 -6.20 25.70
CA SER A 249 5.34 -5.68 24.89
C SER A 249 5.82 -4.54 23.98
N ILE A 250 5.33 -4.54 22.75
CA ILE A 250 5.47 -3.49 21.75
C ILE A 250 4.10 -3.13 21.18
N THR A 251 3.93 -1.87 20.81
CA THR A 251 2.73 -1.36 20.13
C THR A 251 3.17 -0.61 18.88
N PHE A 252 2.52 -0.86 17.75
CA PHE A 252 2.84 -0.22 16.49
C PHE A 252 1.61 -0.14 15.57
N PRO A 253 1.54 0.89 14.71
CA PRO A 253 0.51 0.98 13.69
C PRO A 253 0.81 0.03 12.52
N ALA A 254 -0.23 -0.54 11.91
CA ALA A 254 -0.13 -1.41 10.75
C ALA A 254 -1.23 -1.11 9.72
N VAL A 255 -0.91 -1.31 8.45
CA VAL A 255 -1.87 -1.38 7.34
C VAL A 255 -2.23 -2.84 7.15
N ILE A 256 -3.48 -3.22 7.37
CA ILE A 256 -3.98 -4.60 7.25
C ILE A 256 -5.18 -4.62 6.31
N GLY A 257 -5.19 -5.53 5.35
CA GLY A 257 -6.30 -5.67 4.43
C GLY A 257 -6.35 -7.03 3.75
N SER A 258 -7.36 -7.23 2.93
CA SER A 258 -7.51 -8.42 2.08
C SER A 258 -7.68 -7.99 0.63
N SER A 259 -7.06 -8.73 -0.29
CA SER A 259 -7.28 -8.59 -1.73
C SER A 259 -8.48 -9.39 -2.22
N ASP A 260 -8.80 -10.46 -1.51
CA ASP A 260 -9.81 -11.45 -1.82
C ASP A 260 -10.14 -12.25 -0.54
N PRO A 261 -11.21 -13.07 -0.52
CA PRO A 261 -11.63 -13.81 0.68
C PRO A 261 -10.61 -14.83 1.22
N ASN A 262 -9.57 -15.16 0.46
CA ASN A 262 -8.59 -16.19 0.83
C ASN A 262 -7.23 -15.61 1.23
N THR A 263 -7.01 -14.30 1.13
CA THR A 263 -5.70 -13.69 1.34
C THR A 263 -5.77 -12.48 2.27
N ILE A 264 -4.93 -12.47 3.30
CA ILE A 264 -4.68 -11.30 4.15
C ILE A 264 -3.27 -10.79 3.88
N ALA A 265 -3.14 -9.47 3.82
CA ALA A 265 -1.86 -8.79 3.76
C ALA A 265 -1.74 -7.75 4.89
N GLY A 266 -0.52 -7.60 5.42
CA GLY A 266 -0.19 -6.62 6.44
C GLY A 266 1.15 -5.94 6.15
N GLN A 267 1.25 -4.64 6.40
CA GLN A 267 2.51 -3.90 6.37
C GLN A 267 2.65 -3.02 7.62
N ALA A 268 3.87 -2.93 8.14
CA ALA A 268 4.19 -2.08 9.29
C ALA A 268 5.66 -1.63 9.26
N GLU A 269 5.89 -0.46 9.84
CA GLU A 269 7.22 0.10 10.08
C GLU A 269 7.40 0.34 11.58
N ILE A 270 8.49 -0.17 12.15
CA ILE A 270 8.69 -0.21 13.60
C ILE A 270 10.12 0.18 13.93
N ASP A 271 10.31 1.20 14.76
CA ASP A 271 11.59 1.45 15.41
C ASP A 271 11.62 0.80 16.80
N LEU A 272 12.60 -0.07 17.03
CA LEU A 272 12.76 -0.86 18.24
C LEU A 272 14.07 -0.51 18.95
N ASP A 273 14.01 -0.20 20.24
CA ASP A 273 15.20 -0.11 21.08
C ASP A 273 15.74 -1.52 21.39
N ARG A 274 16.78 -1.94 20.66
CA ARG A 274 17.39 -3.28 20.79
C ARG A 274 17.95 -3.56 22.18
N THR A 275 18.29 -2.51 22.94
CA THR A 275 18.91 -2.66 24.26
C THR A 275 17.94 -3.20 25.29
N ARG A 276 16.63 -3.02 25.08
CA ARG A 276 15.58 -3.62 25.93
C ARG A 276 15.68 -5.14 25.99
N TRP A 277 16.10 -5.79 24.90
CA TRP A 277 16.30 -7.23 24.81
C TRP A 277 17.75 -7.67 25.10
N GLY A 278 18.61 -6.76 25.56
CA GLY A 278 19.98 -7.09 25.98
C GLY A 278 21.01 -7.22 24.85
N ALA A 279 20.67 -6.82 23.62
CA ALA A 279 21.65 -6.58 22.57
C ALA A 279 22.34 -5.24 22.84
N LEU A 280 23.44 -5.24 23.59
CA LEU A 280 24.04 -4.00 24.14
C LEU A 280 25.22 -3.47 23.33
N TYR A 281 25.88 -4.29 22.51
CA TYR A 281 27.08 -3.91 21.76
C TYR A 281 26.97 -2.52 21.13
N GLY A 282 27.97 -1.66 21.30
CA GLY A 282 27.99 -0.35 20.63
C GLY A 282 26.97 0.68 21.12
N SER A 283 26.19 0.38 22.16
CA SER A 283 25.22 1.31 22.74
C SER A 283 25.89 2.38 23.59
N GLY A 284 25.64 3.65 23.25
CA GLY A 284 26.11 4.80 24.04
C GLY A 284 25.44 4.93 25.43
N LYS A 285 24.38 4.16 25.72
CA LYS A 285 23.77 4.12 27.06
C LYS A 285 24.61 3.34 28.07
N PHE A 286 25.33 2.32 27.59
CA PHE A 286 26.00 1.34 28.45
C PHE A 286 27.53 1.38 28.34
N PHE A 287 28.04 2.02 27.28
CA PHE A 287 29.47 2.08 27.00
C PHE A 287 29.89 3.50 26.64
N ASP A 288 31.14 3.84 26.92
CA ASP A 288 31.75 5.12 26.60
C ASP A 288 32.88 4.96 25.57
N ARG A 289 33.29 6.08 24.95
CA ARG A 289 34.45 6.15 24.03
C ARG A 289 34.43 5.12 22.90
N LEU A 290 33.24 4.82 22.37
CA LEU A 290 32.99 3.74 21.40
C LEU A 290 33.70 3.91 20.05
N GLY A 291 34.04 5.14 19.64
CA GLY A 291 34.68 5.39 18.34
C GLY A 291 33.91 4.74 17.19
N GLY A 292 34.60 3.93 16.37
CA GLY A 292 34.00 3.21 15.24
C GLY A 292 33.02 2.08 15.62
N HIS A 293 32.88 1.76 16.91
CA HIS A 293 31.99 0.72 17.42
C HIS A 293 30.60 1.23 17.81
N LEU A 294 30.32 2.53 17.66
CA LEU A 294 29.01 3.08 17.95
C LEU A 294 27.96 2.43 17.04
N VAL A 295 26.89 1.91 17.65
CA VAL A 295 25.71 1.39 16.96
C VAL A 295 24.49 1.95 17.68
N ASN A 296 23.59 2.60 16.93
CA ASN A 296 22.40 3.21 17.49
C ASN A 296 21.54 2.16 18.22
N ASP A 297 20.83 2.61 19.26
CA ASP A 297 19.96 1.73 20.04
C ASP A 297 18.68 1.39 19.27
N LEU A 298 18.16 2.34 18.49
CA LEU A 298 16.99 2.12 17.66
C LEU A 298 17.41 1.40 16.37
N ILE A 299 16.80 0.23 16.15
CA ILE A 299 16.81 -0.49 14.88
C ILE A 299 15.46 -0.30 14.20
N HIS A 300 15.47 -0.21 12.87
CA HIS A 300 14.24 -0.11 12.11
C HIS A 300 13.86 -1.48 11.54
N LEU A 301 12.58 -1.81 11.59
CA LEU A 301 11.99 -2.98 10.99
C LEU A 301 10.91 -2.55 10.00
N HIS A 302 10.97 -3.08 8.78
CA HIS A 302 9.91 -2.96 7.79
C HIS A 302 9.35 -4.34 7.48
N LEU A 303 8.08 -4.53 7.81
CA LEU A 303 7.35 -5.78 7.71
C LEU A 303 6.43 -5.77 6.49
N LYS A 304 6.45 -6.85 5.72
CA LYS A 304 5.39 -7.22 4.77
C LYS A 304 4.99 -8.65 5.07
N ILE A 305 3.72 -8.84 5.42
CA ILE A 305 3.13 -10.13 5.75
C ILE A 305 2.05 -10.44 4.72
N VAL A 306 2.05 -11.67 4.24
CA VAL A 306 0.98 -12.26 3.44
C VAL A 306 0.64 -13.59 4.08
N ALA A 307 -0.65 -13.86 4.27
CA ALA A 307 -1.15 -15.11 4.77
C ALA A 307 -2.35 -15.56 3.95
N ASN A 308 -2.45 -16.86 3.69
CA ASN A 308 -3.52 -17.46 2.89
C ASN A 308 -4.42 -18.30 3.80
N LEU A 309 -5.71 -18.33 3.50
CA LEU A 309 -6.70 -19.09 4.25
C LEU A 309 -6.26 -20.55 4.35
N LYS A 310 -6.32 -21.09 5.56
CA LYS A 310 -6.03 -22.49 5.83
C LYS A 310 -7.17 -23.34 5.28
N ASP A 311 -6.81 -24.36 4.52
CA ASP A 311 -7.75 -25.38 4.03
C ASP A 311 -8.53 -26.06 5.16
#